data_AF-A0A1H3K3J1-F1
#
_entry.id   AF-A0A1H3K3J1-F1
#
_cell.length_a   1.000
_cell.length_b   1.000
_cell.length_c   1.000
_cell.angle_alpha   90.00
_cell.angle_beta   90.00
_cell.angle_gamma   90.00
#
_symmetry.space_group_name_H-M   'P 1'
#
loop_
_entity.id
_entity.type
_entity.pdbx_description
1 polymer ?
#
loop_
_entity_poly.entity_id
_entity_poly.type
_entity_poly.pdbx_seq_one_letter_code
_entity_poly.pdbx_strand_id
1 'polypeptide(L)'
;MIESRIDVHESDPYADVDLAELPAWWSAAVEAFRSRPGPAYAPPRFADGALVPPVVSRLEATHDVDIRLLGVDVREGDPWEIRVDGTRVATIDRERTRDGYTRYGITADAFEELIADAVGE
;
A
#
# COMPACT_ATOMS: atom_id res chain seq x y z
N MET A 1 9.34 -19.39 37.64
CA MET A 1 8.29 -19.33 36.61
C MET A 1 8.73 -18.23 35.67
N ILE A 2 9.31 -18.58 34.52
CA ILE A 2 9.86 -17.58 33.59
C ILE A 2 8.71 -17.04 32.74
N GLU A 3 8.31 -15.81 33.02
CA GLU A 3 7.42 -15.06 32.15
C GLU A 3 8.19 -14.76 30.86
N SER A 4 7.96 -15.60 29.84
CA SER A 4 8.44 -15.35 28.49
C SER A 4 7.66 -14.16 27.94
N ARG A 5 8.17 -12.96 28.24
CA ARG A 5 7.86 -11.74 27.49
C ARG A 5 8.32 -12.00 26.06
N ILE A 6 7.38 -12.37 25.19
CA ILE A 6 7.65 -12.31 23.75
C ILE A 6 7.84 -10.82 23.45
N ASP A 7 9.09 -10.40 23.33
CA ASP A 7 9.47 -9.09 22.88
C ASP A 7 9.12 -9.02 21.37
N VAL A 8 7.91 -8.55 21.06
CA VAL A 8 7.38 -8.41 19.69
C VAL A 8 8.08 -7.27 18.92
N HIS A 9 9.15 -6.68 19.45
CA HIS A 9 9.76 -5.49 18.86
C HIS A 9 11.12 -5.69 18.17
N GLU A 10 11.71 -6.89 18.15
CA GLU A 10 13.16 -7.02 17.91
C GLU A 10 13.62 -7.70 16.61
N SER A 11 12.87 -7.57 15.52
CA SER A 11 13.50 -7.75 14.21
C SER A 11 12.96 -6.71 13.24
N ASP A 12 13.65 -5.56 13.19
CA ASP A 12 13.50 -4.64 12.06
C ASP A 12 13.76 -5.48 10.79
N PRO A 13 12.75 -5.72 9.93
CA PRO A 13 12.90 -6.59 8.77
C PRO A 13 13.88 -6.00 7.74
N TYR A 14 14.32 -4.76 7.97
CA TYR A 14 15.32 -4.05 7.20
C TYR A 14 16.69 -3.95 7.87
N ALA A 15 16.92 -4.64 9.01
CA ALA A 15 18.19 -4.58 9.74
C ALA A 15 19.39 -5.06 8.91
N ASP A 16 19.16 -6.06 8.05
CA ASP A 16 20.16 -6.67 7.16
C ASP A 16 19.90 -6.34 5.68
N VAL A 17 18.91 -5.48 5.39
CA VAL A 17 18.57 -5.08 4.02
C VAL A 17 19.27 -3.77 3.69
N ASP A 18 20.04 -3.76 2.61
CA ASP A 18 20.57 -2.51 2.07
C ASP A 18 19.44 -1.70 1.42
N LEU A 19 19.02 -0.63 2.08
CA LEU A 19 17.93 0.22 1.60
C LEU A 19 18.27 0.94 0.29
N ALA A 20 19.55 1.09 -0.07
CA ALA A 20 19.94 1.70 -1.33
C ALA A 20 19.70 0.76 -2.52
N GLU A 21 19.60 -0.55 -2.29
CA GLU A 21 19.21 -1.54 -3.30
C GLU A 21 17.68 -1.62 -3.49
N LEU A 22 16.89 -1.07 -2.57
CA LEU A 22 15.45 -0.99 -2.71
C LEU A 22 15.04 0.13 -3.69
N PRO A 23 13.86 0.01 -4.32
CA PRO A 23 13.27 1.11 -5.05
C PRO A 23 13.16 2.37 -4.18
N ALA A 24 13.48 3.54 -4.74
CA ALA A 24 13.54 4.80 -4.00
C ALA A 24 12.27 5.14 -3.20
N TRP A 25 11.09 4.78 -3.73
CA TRP A 25 9.82 4.97 -3.02
C TRP A 25 9.73 4.10 -1.75
N TRP A 26 10.29 2.89 -1.78
CA TRP A 26 10.22 1.94 -0.69
C TRP A 26 11.20 2.34 0.41
N SER A 27 12.47 2.60 0.07
CA SER A 27 13.46 3.05 1.06
C SER A 27 13.03 4.34 1.75
N ALA A 28 12.53 5.32 1.00
CA ALA A 28 11.97 6.54 1.57
C ALA A 28 10.80 6.27 2.53
N ALA A 29 9.91 5.32 2.19
CA ALA A 29 8.81 4.94 3.06
C ALA A 29 9.28 4.25 4.35
N VAL A 30 10.31 3.39 4.27
CA VAL A 30 10.93 2.75 5.43
C VAL A 30 11.53 3.80 6.37
N GLU A 31 12.31 4.74 5.83
CA GLU A 31 12.90 5.83 6.62
C GLU A 31 11.83 6.71 7.28
N ALA A 32 10.77 7.04 6.56
CA ALA A 32 9.65 7.83 7.09
C ALA A 32 8.88 7.12 8.21
N PHE A 33 8.87 5.79 8.23
CA PHE A 33 8.26 4.97 9.28
C PHE A 33 9.20 4.67 10.45
N ARG A 34 10.52 4.62 10.24
CA ARG A 34 11.50 4.37 11.30
C ARG A 34 11.40 5.36 12.48
N SER A 35 10.98 6.59 12.21
CA SER A 35 10.80 7.62 13.24
C SER A 35 9.45 7.56 13.97
N ARG A 36 8.57 6.61 13.63
CA ARG A 36 7.21 6.51 14.17
C ARG A 36 7.09 5.34 15.15
N PRO A 37 6.33 5.50 16.24
CA PRO A 37 5.99 4.35 17.09
C PRO A 37 5.07 3.39 16.31
N GLY A 38 5.46 2.12 16.20
CA GLY A 38 4.65 1.12 15.51
C GLY A 38 5.48 -0.01 14.89
N PRO A 39 4.83 -0.94 14.15
CA PRO A 39 5.54 -1.93 13.35
C PRO A 39 6.33 -1.27 12.23
N ALA A 40 7.38 -1.95 11.77
CA ALA A 40 8.13 -1.54 10.60
C ALA A 40 7.22 -1.36 9.38
N TYR A 41 7.63 -0.49 8.46
CA TYR A 41 6.88 -0.29 7.23
C TYR A 41 6.80 -1.59 6.44
N ALA A 42 5.60 -1.96 6.02
CA ALA A 42 5.39 -3.03 5.06
C ALA A 42 4.54 -2.47 3.91
N PRO A 43 4.98 -2.64 2.66
CA PRO A 43 4.36 -1.97 1.53
C PRO A 43 2.94 -2.49 1.29
N PRO A 44 2.02 -1.62 0.82
CA PRO A 44 0.66 -2.02 0.54
C PRO A 44 0.59 -3.01 -0.63
N ARG A 45 -0.37 -3.93 -0.55
CA ARG A 45 -0.58 -4.99 -1.52
C ARG A 45 -2.02 -5.03 -2.02
N PHE A 46 -2.20 -5.50 -3.24
CA PHE A 46 -3.49 -5.93 -3.77
C PHE A 46 -3.93 -7.26 -3.14
N ALA A 47 -5.16 -7.67 -3.42
CA ALA A 47 -5.70 -8.94 -2.99
C ALA A 47 -4.85 -10.12 -3.45
N ASP A 48 -4.23 -10.02 -4.63
CA ASP A 48 -3.34 -11.05 -5.19
C ASP A 48 -1.89 -10.99 -4.67
N GLY A 49 -1.58 -10.05 -3.76
CA GLY A 49 -0.24 -9.89 -3.17
C GLY A 49 0.72 -9.01 -3.97
N ALA A 50 0.34 -8.59 -5.18
CA ALA A 50 1.07 -7.59 -5.97
C ALA A 50 1.22 -6.28 -5.20
N LEU A 51 2.40 -5.64 -5.33
CA LEU A 51 2.67 -4.36 -4.68
C LEU A 51 1.88 -3.24 -5.37
N VAL A 52 1.21 -2.41 -4.58
CA VAL A 52 0.41 -1.30 -5.11
C VAL A 52 1.26 -0.21 -5.78
N PRO A 53 2.35 0.30 -5.15
CA PRO A 53 3.10 1.43 -5.71
C PRO A 53 3.65 1.21 -7.13
N PRO A 54 4.26 0.06 -7.49
CA PRO A 54 4.74 -0.13 -8.85
C PRO A 54 3.63 -0.29 -9.89
N VAL A 55 2.48 -0.88 -9.53
CA VAL A 55 1.33 -0.99 -10.45
C VAL A 55 0.73 0.40 -10.70
N VAL A 56 0.51 1.18 -9.64
CA VAL A 56 0.03 2.56 -9.75
C VAL A 56 0.97 3.40 -10.60
N SER A 57 2.26 3.42 -10.27
CA SER A 57 3.25 4.22 -11.02
C SER A 57 3.34 3.80 -12.50
N ARG A 58 3.15 2.51 -12.81
CA ARG A 58 3.10 2.04 -14.20
C ARG A 58 1.87 2.59 -14.92
N LEU A 59 0.68 2.47 -14.33
CA LEU A 59 -0.57 2.92 -14.96
C LEU A 59 -0.60 4.43 -15.13
N GLU A 60 -0.16 5.19 -14.12
CA GLU A 60 -0.02 6.64 -14.21
C GLU A 60 0.88 7.04 -15.39
N ALA A 61 2.01 6.37 -15.57
CA ALA A 61 2.92 6.63 -16.69
C ALA A 61 2.36 6.16 -18.05
N THR A 62 1.63 5.05 -18.09
CA THR A 62 1.03 4.51 -19.32
C THR A 62 -0.07 5.41 -19.86
N HIS A 63 -0.95 5.88 -18.97
CA HIS A 63 -2.16 6.63 -19.35
C HIS A 63 -2.01 8.15 -19.16
N ASP A 64 -0.87 8.63 -18.63
CA ASP A 64 -0.61 10.04 -18.29
C ASP A 64 -1.66 10.63 -17.33
N VAL A 65 -1.96 9.88 -16.26
CA VAL A 65 -3.01 10.20 -15.25
C VAL A 65 -2.44 10.22 -13.84
N ASP A 66 -3.15 10.88 -12.91
CA ASP A 66 -2.89 10.81 -11.45
C ASP A 66 -3.88 9.85 -10.78
N ILE A 67 -3.37 8.82 -10.10
CA ILE A 67 -4.18 7.79 -9.45
C ILE A 67 -4.03 7.89 -7.94
N ARG A 68 -5.15 8.08 -7.23
CA ARG A 68 -5.16 8.18 -5.77
C ARG A 68 -6.09 7.16 -5.14
N LEU A 69 -5.54 6.44 -4.16
CA LEU A 69 -6.30 5.61 -3.22
C LEU A 69 -6.46 6.42 -1.93
N LEU A 70 -7.67 6.86 -1.62
CA LEU A 70 -7.96 7.74 -0.48
C LEU A 70 -9.07 7.14 0.40
N GLY A 71 -8.98 7.30 1.72
CA GLY A 71 -10.07 6.91 2.61
C GLY A 71 -11.19 7.94 2.64
N VAL A 72 -12.44 7.51 2.49
CA VAL A 72 -13.62 8.37 2.68
C VAL A 72 -13.89 8.53 4.18
N ASP A 73 -14.05 9.75 4.66
CA ASP A 73 -14.50 10.10 6.03
C ASP A 73 -13.81 9.34 7.19
N VAL A 74 -12.57 8.90 7.01
CA VAL A 74 -11.59 8.37 8.01
C VAL A 74 -12.18 7.87 9.34
N ARG A 75 -13.16 6.95 9.32
CA ARG A 75 -13.35 6.00 10.42
C ARG A 75 -12.79 4.65 10.00
N GLU A 76 -12.54 3.82 10.99
CA GLU A 76 -12.07 2.47 10.78
C GLU A 76 -13.18 1.66 10.09
N GLY A 77 -12.90 1.11 8.91
CA GLY A 77 -13.87 0.34 8.11
C GLY A 77 -14.57 1.10 6.97
N ASP A 78 -14.34 2.41 6.81
CA ASP A 78 -14.91 3.13 5.67
C ASP A 78 -14.28 2.71 4.33
N PRO A 79 -15.07 2.65 3.25
CA PRO A 79 -14.58 2.32 1.92
C PRO A 79 -13.57 3.38 1.45
N TRP A 80 -12.57 2.92 0.73
CA TRP A 80 -11.59 3.77 0.08
C TRP A 80 -12.06 4.10 -1.33
N GLU A 81 -11.77 5.31 -1.80
CA GLU A 81 -12.03 5.72 -3.18
C GLU A 81 -10.76 5.54 -4.01
N ILE A 82 -10.95 4.99 -5.21
CA ILE A 82 -10.00 5.12 -6.30
C ILE A 82 -10.41 6.35 -7.09
N ARG A 83 -9.47 7.29 -7.23
CA ARG A 83 -9.64 8.48 -8.06
C ARG A 83 -8.62 8.51 -9.17
N VAL A 84 -9.05 8.90 -10.36
CA VAL A 84 -8.21 9.14 -11.55
C VAL A 84 -8.42 10.60 -11.94
N ASP A 85 -7.35 11.39 -11.97
CA ASP A 85 -7.40 12.85 -12.19
C ASP A 85 -8.41 13.56 -11.27
N GLY A 86 -8.47 13.12 -10.02
CA GLY A 86 -9.41 13.62 -9.01
C GLY A 86 -10.86 13.15 -9.19
N THR A 87 -11.20 12.46 -10.27
CA THR A 87 -12.53 11.88 -10.51
C THR A 87 -12.61 10.51 -9.86
N ARG A 88 -13.65 10.28 -9.05
CA ARG A 88 -13.88 8.97 -8.43
C ARG A 88 -14.32 7.96 -9.48
N VAL A 89 -13.55 6.88 -9.63
CA VAL A 89 -13.86 5.78 -10.56
C VAL A 89 -14.46 4.58 -9.84
N ALA A 90 -14.05 4.30 -8.61
CA ALA A 90 -14.60 3.20 -7.82
C ALA A 90 -14.40 3.40 -6.31
N THR A 91 -15.03 2.51 -5.54
CA THR A 91 -14.78 2.32 -4.11
C THR A 91 -14.23 0.91 -3.87
N ILE A 92 -13.26 0.78 -2.97
CA ILE A 92 -12.61 -0.47 -2.61
C ILE A 92 -12.51 -0.63 -1.09
N ASP A 93 -12.60 -1.87 -0.64
CA ASP A 93 -12.29 -2.22 0.74
C ASP A 93 -10.78 -2.23 0.98
N ARG A 94 -10.39 -2.00 2.24
CA ARG A 94 -9.03 -2.25 2.72
C ARG A 94 -9.05 -3.00 4.02
N GLU A 95 -8.01 -3.78 4.24
CA GLU A 95 -7.74 -4.43 5.51
C GLU A 95 -6.31 -4.09 5.95
N ARG A 96 -6.14 -3.73 7.22
CA ARG A 96 -4.81 -3.74 7.83
C ARG A 96 -4.53 -5.16 8.30
N THR A 97 -3.59 -5.81 7.63
CA THR A 97 -3.22 -7.20 7.94
C THR A 97 -2.48 -7.29 9.28
N ARG A 98 -2.47 -8.50 9.86
CA ARG A 98 -1.73 -8.78 11.10
C ARG A 98 -0.22 -8.57 10.95
N ASP A 99 0.28 -8.78 9.74
CA ASP A 99 1.67 -8.54 9.32
C ASP A 99 2.01 -7.05 9.12
N GLY A 100 1.08 -6.13 9.39
CA GLY A 100 1.37 -4.70 9.42
C GLY A 100 1.45 -4.03 8.05
N TYR A 101 0.93 -4.65 6.98
CA TYR A 101 0.70 -3.97 5.69
C TYR A 101 -0.79 -3.79 5.41
N THR A 102 -1.09 -2.81 4.55
CA THR A 102 -2.44 -2.60 4.04
C THR A 102 -2.67 -3.50 2.83
N ARG A 103 -3.76 -4.27 2.84
CA ARG A 103 -4.22 -5.05 1.70
C ARG A 103 -5.49 -4.42 1.14
N TYR A 104 -5.53 -4.15 -0.15
CA TYR A 104 -6.72 -3.69 -0.84
C TYR A 104 -7.53 -4.88 -1.36
N GLY A 105 -8.85 -4.78 -1.30
CA GLY A 105 -9.79 -5.84 -1.68
C GLY A 105 -9.94 -6.08 -3.19
N ILE A 106 -9.05 -5.51 -4.00
CA ILE A 106 -9.03 -5.65 -5.47
C ILE A 106 -7.72 -6.31 -5.89
N THR A 107 -7.74 -7.12 -6.97
CA THR A 107 -6.53 -7.67 -7.58
C THR A 107 -5.82 -6.59 -8.42
N ALA A 108 -4.56 -6.83 -8.79
CA ALA A 108 -3.86 -5.91 -9.69
C ALA A 108 -4.55 -5.86 -11.06
N ASP A 109 -4.86 -7.02 -11.64
CA ASP A 109 -5.52 -7.14 -12.94
C ASP A 109 -6.87 -6.39 -13.00
N ALA A 110 -7.75 -6.61 -12.03
CA ALA A 110 -9.03 -5.91 -11.96
C ALA A 110 -8.86 -4.40 -11.71
N PHE A 111 -7.79 -3.99 -11.03
CA PHE A 111 -7.46 -2.59 -10.86
C PHE A 111 -6.99 -1.97 -12.19
N GLU A 112 -6.17 -2.68 -12.96
CA GLU A 112 -5.72 -2.24 -14.28
C GLU A 112 -6.89 -2.09 -15.25
N GLU A 113 -7.80 -3.07 -15.31
CA GLU A 113 -9.02 -2.99 -16.13
C GLU A 113 -9.90 -1.80 -15.73
N LEU A 114 -10.06 -1.54 -14.43
CA LEU A 114 -10.83 -0.40 -13.94
C LEU A 114 -10.25 0.93 -14.39
N ILE A 115 -8.92 1.06 -14.36
CA ILE A 115 -8.25 2.29 -14.80
C ILE A 115 -8.37 2.46 -16.31
N ALA A 116 -8.20 1.37 -17.08
CA ALA A 116 -8.36 1.38 -18.54
C ALA A 116 -9.78 1.82 -18.95
N ASP A 117 -10.83 1.26 -18.31
CA ASP A 117 -12.22 1.67 -18.55
C ASP A 117 -12.45 3.15 -18.22
N ALA A 118 -11.86 3.64 -17.13
CA ALA A 118 -11.99 5.03 -16.70
C ALA A 118 -11.33 6.04 -17.66
N VAL A 119 -10.23 5.66 -18.32
CA VAL A 119 -9.55 6.50 -19.31
C VAL A 119 -10.09 6.30 -20.74
N GLY A 120 -11.00 5.34 -20.94
CA GLY A 120 -11.71 5.10 -22.19
C GLY A 120 -10.96 4.25 -23.21
N GLU A 121 -10.15 3.29 -22.75
CA GLU A 121 -9.44 2.30 -23.58
C GLU A 121 -10.15 0.95 -23.68
#